data_AF-A0A6F8YUK8-F1
#
_entry.id   AF-A0A6F8YUK8-F1
#
_cell.length_a   1.000
_cell.length_b   1.000
_cell.length_c   1.000
_cell.angle_alpha   90.00
_cell.angle_beta   90.00
_cell.angle_gamma   90.00
#
_symmetry.space_group_name_H-M   'P 1'
#
loop_
_entity.id
_entity.type
_entity.pdbx_description
1 polymer ?
#
loop_
_entity_poly.entity_id
_entity_poly.type
_entity_poly.pdbx_seq_one_letter_code
_entity_poly.pdbx_strand_id
1 'polypeptide(L)'
;MVRVSAPPQPQVYVHGSIRPVLVEYASQKVTAALEHAPRPVLFVKLNLSHASARGVSEPYAVAVHADVSGVDIHVSATAATLTEAVDVAGQRLNARLSRAGRWR
;
A
#
# COMPACT_ATOMS: atom_id res chain seq x y z
N MET A 1 -22.77 -11.36 -16.06
CA MET A 1 -21.58 -12.05 -15.51
C MET A 1 -20.56 -10.98 -15.15
N VAL A 2 -20.39 -10.65 -13.86
CA VAL A 2 -19.37 -9.67 -13.43
C VAL A 2 -18.06 -10.42 -13.29
N ARG A 3 -17.07 -10.09 -14.12
CA ARG A 3 -15.75 -10.70 -14.04
C ARG A 3 -14.99 -10.01 -12.90
N VAL A 4 -14.82 -10.69 -11.78
CA VAL A 4 -13.89 -10.24 -10.73
C VAL A 4 -12.48 -10.51 -11.25
N SER A 5 -11.79 -9.46 -11.68
CA SER A 5 -10.36 -9.55 -11.99
C SER A 5 -9.56 -9.47 -10.70
N ALA A 6 -8.55 -10.33 -10.53
CA ALA A 6 -7.59 -10.15 -9.45
C ALA A 6 -7.00 -8.73 -9.50
N PRO A 7 -6.73 -8.09 -8.35
CA PRO A 7 -6.08 -6.79 -8.34
C PRO A 7 -4.69 -6.88 -9.00
N PRO A 8 -4.24 -5.82 -9.69
CA PRO A 8 -2.91 -5.81 -10.29
C PRO A 8 -1.84 -5.88 -9.22
N GLN A 9 -0.70 -6.49 -9.55
CA GLN A 9 0.44 -6.48 -8.65
C GLN A 9 0.98 -5.04 -8.47
N PRO A 10 1.34 -4.64 -7.24
CA PRO A 10 1.95 -3.35 -6.99
C PRO A 10 3.22 -3.12 -7.80
N GLN A 11 3.32 -1.97 -8.48
CA GLN A 11 4.60 -1.47 -8.97
C GLN A 11 5.39 -0.96 -7.76
N VAL A 12 6.44 -1.70 -7.38
CA VAL A 12 7.19 -1.42 -6.15
C VAL A 12 8.44 -0.59 -6.44
N TYR A 13 8.57 0.52 -5.71
CA TYR A 13 9.71 1.42 -5.74
C TYR A 13 10.37 1.41 -4.36
N VAL A 14 11.66 1.14 -4.32
CA VAL A 14 12.43 1.02 -3.07
C VAL A 14 13.49 2.12 -3.03
N HIS A 15 13.52 2.87 -1.94
CA HIS A 15 14.53 3.90 -1.69
C HIS A 15 15.32 3.58 -0.41
N GLY A 16 16.65 3.53 -0.53
CA GLY A 16 17.51 3.09 0.55
C GLY A 16 17.56 1.56 0.69
N SER A 17 18.21 1.10 1.76
CA SER A 17 18.48 -0.32 1.96
C SER A 17 17.30 -1.01 2.65
N ILE A 18 16.54 -1.78 1.87
CA ILE A 18 15.43 -2.62 2.34
C ILE A 18 15.65 -4.06 1.88
N ARG A 19 15.49 -5.02 2.79
CA ARG A 19 15.67 -6.45 2.47
C ARG A 19 14.56 -6.94 1.53
N PRO A 20 14.87 -7.78 0.51
CA PRO A 20 13.87 -8.28 -0.44
C PRO A 20 12.65 -8.94 0.19
N VAL A 21 12.85 -9.73 1.26
CA VAL A 21 11.74 -10.38 2.00
C VAL A 21 10.72 -9.38 2.57
N LEU A 22 11.17 -8.17 2.94
CA LEU A 22 10.27 -7.13 3.44
C LEU A 22 9.52 -6.42 2.31
N VAL A 23 10.13 -6.36 1.12
CA VAL A 23 9.47 -5.86 -0.10
C VAL A 23 8.35 -6.81 -0.52
N GLU A 24 8.61 -8.12 -0.47
CA GLU A 24 7.61 -9.16 -0.75
C GLU A 24 6.46 -9.10 0.26
N TYR A 25 6.78 -8.99 1.56
CA TYR A 25 5.77 -8.80 2.61
C TYR A 25 4.86 -7.59 2.33
N ALA A 26 5.46 -6.44 1.99
CA ALA A 26 4.71 -5.23 1.69
C ALA A 26 3.80 -5.40 0.47
N SER A 27 4.31 -6.01 -0.60
CA SER A 27 3.54 -6.29 -1.81
C SER A 27 2.35 -7.22 -1.54
N GLN A 28 2.56 -8.31 -0.80
CA GLN A 28 1.51 -9.26 -0.43
C GLN A 28 0.44 -8.60 0.45
N LYS A 29 0.83 -7.83 1.47
CA LYS A 29 -0.10 -7.11 2.35
C LYS A 29 -0.96 -6.10 1.59
N VAL A 30 -0.36 -5.32 0.70
CA VAL A 30 -1.10 -4.33 -0.11
C VAL A 30 -2.04 -5.03 -1.08
N THR A 31 -1.58 -6.11 -1.74
CA THR A 31 -2.43 -6.89 -2.66
C THR A 31 -3.65 -7.44 -1.95
N ALA A 32 -3.47 -8.05 -0.76
CA ALA A 32 -4.56 -8.57 0.05
C ALA A 32 -5.57 -7.49 0.47
N ALA A 33 -5.10 -6.27 0.80
CA ALA A 33 -6.00 -5.16 1.10
C ALA A 33 -6.82 -4.71 -0.13
N LEU A 34 -6.22 -4.74 -1.33
CA LEU A 34 -6.89 -4.37 -2.57
C LEU A 34 -7.94 -5.38 -3.03
N GLU A 35 -7.90 -6.63 -2.58
CA GLU A 35 -8.97 -7.62 -2.82
C GLU A 35 -10.32 -7.18 -2.26
N HIS A 36 -10.33 -6.27 -1.29
CA HIS A 36 -11.54 -5.68 -0.72
C HIS A 36 -12.00 -4.39 -1.42
N ALA A 37 -11.39 -4.03 -2.56
CA ALA A 37 -11.79 -2.85 -3.31
C ALA A 37 -13.23 -3.01 -3.87
N PRO A 38 -14.09 -1.98 -3.73
CA PRO A 38 -15.48 -2.05 -4.17
C PRO A 38 -15.65 -1.98 -5.69
N ARG A 39 -14.58 -1.64 -6.42
CA ARG A 39 -14.51 -1.55 -7.88
C ARG A 39 -13.14 -2.07 -8.35
N PRO A 40 -12.97 -2.42 -9.62
CA PRO A 40 -11.69 -2.85 -10.16
C PRO A 40 -10.57 -1.83 -9.86
N VAL A 41 -9.44 -2.35 -9.39
CA VAL A 41 -8.20 -1.59 -9.22
C VAL A 41 -7.47 -1.60 -10.56
N LEU A 42 -7.23 -0.43 -11.14
CA LEU A 42 -6.62 -0.32 -12.47
C LEU A 42 -5.09 -0.18 -12.38
N PHE A 43 -4.62 0.41 -11.28
CA PHE A 43 -3.22 0.67 -11.05
C PHE A 43 -2.92 0.68 -9.55
N VAL A 44 -1.73 0.20 -9.17
CA VAL A 44 -1.19 0.37 -7.83
C VAL A 44 0.30 0.64 -7.88
N LYS A 45 0.74 1.67 -7.15
CA LYS A 45 2.12 2.01 -6.88
C LYS A 45 2.39 1.91 -5.39
N LEU A 46 3.45 1.20 -5.04
CA LEU A 46 3.95 1.05 -3.68
C LEU A 46 5.34 1.67 -3.58
N ASN A 47 5.51 2.68 -2.75
CA ASN A 47 6.81 3.23 -2.41
C ASN A 47 7.22 2.78 -1.01
N LEU A 48 8.41 2.21 -0.90
CA LEU A 48 9.04 1.84 0.35
C LEU A 48 10.31 2.67 0.49
N SER A 49 10.55 3.25 1.66
CA SER A 49 11.79 3.95 1.93
C SER A 49 12.34 3.68 3.32
N HIS A 50 13.66 3.71 3.41
CA HIS A 50 14.42 3.65 4.65
C HIS A 50 15.39 4.83 4.71
N ALA A 51 15.17 5.74 5.64
CA ALA A 51 16.04 6.87 5.93
C ALA A 51 17.23 6.40 6.79
N SER A 52 18.45 6.46 6.23
CA SER A 52 19.68 6.05 6.93
C SER A 52 20.25 7.12 7.88
N ALA A 53 19.55 8.24 8.06
CA ALA A 53 20.01 9.34 8.90
C ALA A 53 19.95 8.96 10.39
N ARG A 54 21.02 9.26 11.14
CA ARG A 54 21.04 9.05 12.59
C ARG A 54 20.05 10.00 13.27
N GLY A 55 19.34 9.50 14.30
CA GLY A 55 18.41 10.29 15.11
C GLY A 55 16.97 10.34 14.58
N VAL A 56 16.64 9.63 13.51
CA VAL A 56 15.27 9.50 13.01
C VAL A 56 14.56 8.37 13.78
N SER A 57 13.52 8.71 14.54
CA SER A 57 12.74 7.73 15.34
C SER A 57 11.92 6.77 14.48
N GLU A 58 11.47 7.21 13.31
CA GLU A 58 10.67 6.41 12.36
C GLU A 58 11.35 6.42 10.99
N PRO A 59 12.43 5.63 10.81
CA PRO A 59 13.23 5.70 9.60
C PRO A 59 12.55 5.00 8.41
N TYR A 60 11.50 4.20 8.63
CA TYR A 60 10.79 3.52 7.56
C TYR A 60 9.53 4.26 7.17
N ALA A 61 9.32 4.43 5.87
CA ALA A 61 8.09 5.00 5.32
C ALA A 61 7.53 4.13 4.19
N VAL A 62 6.20 4.10 4.12
CA VAL A 62 5.42 3.37 3.14
C VAL A 62 4.37 4.31 2.56
N ALA A 63 4.23 4.31 1.24
CA ALA A 63 3.15 5.02 0.56
C ALA A 63 2.52 4.14 -0.51
N VAL A 64 1.20 4.05 -0.49
CA VAL A 64 0.40 3.33 -1.48
C VAL A 64 -0.44 4.33 -2.24
N HIS A 65 -0.41 4.22 -3.57
CA HIS A 65 -1.30 4.92 -4.48
C HIS A 65 -2.04 3.86 -5.30
N ALA A 66 -3.36 3.91 -5.32
CA ALA A 66 -4.18 3.00 -6.11
C ALA A 66 -5.25 3.78 -6.87
N ASP A 67 -5.40 3.47 -8.16
CA ASP A 67 -6.57 3.88 -8.94
C ASP A 67 -7.63 2.79 -8.80
N VAL A 68 -8.79 3.17 -8.27
CA VAL A 68 -9.95 2.28 -8.11
C VAL A 68 -11.06 2.74 -9.06
N SER A 69 -10.92 2.40 -10.34
CA SER A 69 -11.85 2.77 -11.41
C SER A 69 -12.07 4.30 -11.48
N GLY A 70 -10.97 5.05 -11.53
CA GLY A 70 -10.97 6.50 -11.59
C GLY A 70 -11.09 7.21 -10.23
N VAL A 71 -11.12 6.46 -9.13
CA VAL A 71 -11.04 7.02 -7.78
C VAL A 71 -9.62 6.81 -7.23
N ASP A 72 -8.87 7.90 -7.14
CA ASP A 72 -7.54 7.88 -6.56
C ASP A 72 -7.58 7.68 -5.04
N ILE A 73 -6.92 6.63 -4.58
CA ILE A 73 -6.71 6.34 -3.16
C ILE A 73 -5.24 6.45 -2.85
N HIS A 74 -4.92 7.34 -1.92
CA HIS A 74 -3.58 7.50 -1.39
C HIS A 74 -3.57 7.28 0.13
N VAL A 75 -2.63 6.46 0.59
CA VAL A 75 -2.32 6.28 2.01
C VAL A 75 -0.82 6.24 2.20
N SER A 76 -0.36 6.74 3.34
CA SER A 76 1.04 6.64 3.74
C SER A 76 1.13 6.33 5.23
N ALA A 77 2.29 5.82 5.67
CA ALA A 77 2.62 5.57 7.06
C ALA A 77 4.13 5.60 7.26
N THR A 78 4.55 5.99 8.47
CA THR A 78 5.93 5.94 8.95
C THR A 78 5.98 5.12 10.24
N ALA A 79 7.09 4.44 10.50
CA ALA A 79 7.26 3.65 11.71
C ALA A 79 8.73 3.32 12.01
N ALA A 80 8.97 2.76 13.20
CA ALA A 80 10.29 2.26 13.62
C ALA A 80 10.71 1.00 12.83
N THR A 81 9.75 0.25 12.28
CA THR A 81 10.01 -0.91 11.43
C THR A 81 9.21 -0.84 10.13
N LEU A 82 9.72 -1.43 9.04
CA LEU A 82 8.98 -1.46 7.78
C LEU A 82 7.67 -2.26 7.91
N THR A 83 7.67 -3.36 8.66
CA THR A 83 6.47 -4.19 8.88
C THR A 83 5.35 -3.39 9.52
N GLU A 84 5.66 -2.62 10.56
CA GLU A 84 4.69 -1.75 11.23
C GLU A 84 4.16 -0.66 10.30
N ALA A 85 5.03 0.01 9.54
CA ALA A 85 4.61 0.99 8.55
C ALA A 85 3.68 0.37 7.49
N VAL A 86 3.99 -0.85 7.01
CA VAL A 86 3.15 -1.59 6.07
C VAL A 86 1.80 -1.95 6.69
N ASP A 87 1.76 -2.43 7.93
CA ASP A 87 0.52 -2.82 8.59
C ASP A 87 -0.40 -1.62 8.81
N VAL A 88 0.16 -0.49 9.26
CA VAL A 88 -0.59 0.77 9.40
C VAL A 88 -1.10 1.26 8.04
N ALA A 89 -0.27 1.23 7.00
CA ALA A 89 -0.69 1.59 5.65
C ALA A 89 -1.81 0.67 5.13
N GLY A 90 -1.72 -0.65 5.35
CA GLY A 90 -2.73 -1.63 4.97
C GLY A 90 -4.07 -1.41 5.69
N GLN A 91 -4.04 -1.12 6.99
CA GLN A 91 -5.24 -0.77 7.74
C GLN A 91 -5.91 0.52 7.20
N ARG A 92 -5.10 1.56 6.93
CA ARG A 92 -5.58 2.81 6.34
C ARG A 92 -6.19 2.59 4.96
N LEU A 93 -5.54 1.76 4.13
CA LEU A 93 -6.02 1.41 2.80
C LEU A 93 -7.39 0.72 2.87
N ASN A 94 -7.53 -0.31 3.70
CA ASN A 94 -8.79 -1.00 3.93
C ASN A 94 -9.89 -0.03 4.37
N ALA A 95 -9.61 0.82 5.36
CA ALA A 95 -10.56 1.82 5.82
C ALA A 95 -10.98 2.81 4.72
N ARG A 96 -10.07 3.15 3.79
CA ARG A 96 -10.35 4.05 2.67
C ARG A 96 -11.19 3.38 1.58
N LEU A 97 -10.88 2.13 1.24
CA LEU A 97 -11.63 1.31 0.29
C LEU A 97 -13.08 1.09 0.75
N SER A 98 -13.28 0.76 2.03
CA SER A 98 -14.62 0.61 2.61
C SER A 98 -15.43 1.91 2.60
N ARG A 99 -14.77 3.08 2.65
CA ARG A 99 -15.43 4.39 2.52
C ARG A 99 -15.75 4.73 1.07
N ALA A 100 -14.84 4.43 0.13
CA ALA A 100 -15.05 4.68 -1.30
C ALA A 100 -16.25 3.91 -1.86
N GLY A 101 -16.53 2.71 -1.34
CA GLY A 101 -17.74 1.95 -1.69
C GLY A 101 -19.06 2.64 -1.33
N ARG A 102 -19.02 3.70 -0.50
CA ARG A 102 -20.18 4.52 -0.12
C ARG A 102 -20.33 5.78 -0.96
N TRP A 103 -19.35 6.12 -1.81
CA TRP A 103 -19.45 7.21 -2.76
C TRP A 103 -20.29 6.73 -3.95
N ARG A 104 -21.61 6.79 -3.77
CA ARG A 104 -22.60 6.58 -4.83
C ARG A 104 -22.70 7.82 -5.70
#